data_AF-A5W7V6-F1
#
_entry.id   AF-A5W7V6-F1
#
_cell.length_a   1.000
_cell.length_b   1.000
_cell.length_c   1.000
_cell.angle_alpha   90.00
_cell.angle_beta   90.00
_cell.angle_gamma   90.00
#
_symmetry.space_group_name_H-M   'P 1'
#
loop_
_entity.id
_entity.type
_entity.pdbx_description
1 polymer ?
#
loop_
_entity_poly.entity_id
_entity_poly.type
_entity_poly.pdbx_seq_one_letter_code
_entity_poly.pdbx_strand_id
1 'polypeptide(L)'
;MMAGIPKAWLDELNDQFSLVTDPDGRAAVLDEMAYAAHRRREISSENLVDMLELSEAARLWALTEHEEAYHIGLFKYESWEGMGSDEPGRIIVGRTPGWGC
;
A
#
# COMPACT_ATOMS: atom_id res chain seq x y z
N MET A 1 22.46 -12.25 10.65
CA MET A 1 21.66 -12.69 9.48
C MET A 1 20.28 -13.04 9.99
N MET A 2 19.23 -12.50 9.37
CA MET A 2 17.80 -12.56 9.72
C MET A 2 17.21 -13.98 9.83
N ALA A 3 17.80 -14.83 10.66
CA ALA A 3 17.25 -16.14 10.96
C ALA A 3 16.05 -15.96 11.90
N GLY A 4 14.93 -16.57 11.54
CA GLY A 4 13.72 -16.57 12.37
C GLY A 4 12.76 -15.41 12.17
N ILE A 5 12.84 -14.66 11.05
CA ILE A 5 11.78 -13.71 10.70
C ILE A 5 10.49 -14.48 10.32
N PRO A 6 9.32 -14.08 10.85
CA PRO A 6 8.05 -14.69 10.49
C PRO A 6 7.76 -14.59 8.99
N LYS A 7 7.44 -15.72 8.35
CA LYS A 7 7.13 -15.76 6.91
C LYS A 7 6.00 -14.82 6.51
N ALA A 8 4.95 -14.71 7.33
CA ALA A 8 3.83 -13.82 7.05
C ALA A 8 4.27 -12.34 6.96
N TRP A 9 5.25 -11.93 7.77
CA TRP A 9 5.81 -10.58 7.71
C TRP A 9 6.62 -10.35 6.43
N LEU A 10 7.38 -11.37 5.99
CA LEU A 10 8.07 -11.30 4.70
C LEU A 10 7.10 -11.29 3.52
N ASP A 11 6.01 -12.06 3.58
CA ASP A 11 4.98 -12.08 2.53
C ASP A 11 4.31 -10.71 2.42
N GLU A 12 4.03 -10.05 3.56
CA GLU A 12 3.55 -8.67 3.63
C GLU A 12 4.56 -7.67 3.03
N LEU A 13 5.84 -7.74 3.41
CA LEU A 13 6.90 -6.89 2.88
C LEU A 13 7.10 -7.06 1.37
N ASN A 14 6.90 -8.29 0.86
CA ASN A 14 7.05 -8.61 -0.56
C ASN A 14 5.82 -8.22 -1.38
N ASP A 15 4.69 -7.84 -0.76
CA ASP A 15 3.54 -7.29 -1.47
C ASP A 15 3.78 -5.82 -1.85
N GLN A 16 4.67 -5.66 -2.82
CA GLN A 16 5.07 -4.37 -3.37
C GLN A 16 3.89 -3.58 -3.92
N PHE A 17 2.90 -4.25 -4.52
CA PHE A 17 1.73 -3.57 -5.06
C PHE A 17 0.93 -2.90 -3.94
N SER A 18 0.63 -3.64 -2.87
CA SER A 18 -0.06 -3.08 -1.71
C SER A 18 0.74 -1.94 -1.08
N LEU A 19 2.06 -2.10 -0.92
CA LEU A 19 2.95 -1.07 -0.40
C LEU A 19 2.89 0.22 -1.23
N VAL A 20 2.97 0.14 -2.56
CA VAL A 20 2.90 1.33 -3.42
C VAL A 20 1.51 1.97 -3.38
N THR A 21 0.43 1.19 -3.25
CA THR A 21 -0.93 1.77 -3.19
C THR A 21 -1.27 2.44 -1.86
N ASP A 22 -0.69 1.99 -0.75
CA ASP A 22 -0.92 2.53 0.60
C ASP A 22 0.37 2.49 1.44
N PRO A 23 1.36 3.36 1.16
CA PRO A 23 2.69 3.28 1.78
C PRO A 23 2.65 3.36 3.31
N ASP A 24 1.96 4.36 3.85
CA ASP A 24 1.90 4.59 5.30
C ASP A 24 1.05 3.52 6.01
N GLY A 25 -0.08 3.10 5.41
CA GLY A 25 -0.94 2.07 6.00
C GLY A 25 -0.27 0.70 6.04
N ARG A 26 0.43 0.31 4.99
CA ARG A 26 1.16 -0.98 4.95
C ARG A 26 2.41 -0.98 5.83
N ALA A 27 3.11 0.14 5.95
CA ALA A 27 4.21 0.27 6.92
C ALA A 27 3.72 0.10 8.36
N ALA A 28 2.58 0.71 8.73
CA ALA A 28 1.98 0.52 10.04
C ALA A 28 1.60 -0.95 10.32
N VAL A 29 1.14 -1.68 9.30
CA VAL A 29 0.87 -3.13 9.40
C VAL A 29 2.16 -3.91 9.66
N LEU A 30 3.24 -3.62 8.92
CA LEU A 30 4.54 -4.26 9.10
C LEU A 30 5.11 -4.03 10.51
N ASP A 31 4.99 -2.80 11.04
CA ASP A 31 5.42 -2.45 12.40
C ASP A 31 4.62 -3.23 13.45
N GLU A 32 3.30 -3.26 13.34
CA GLU A 32 2.45 -4.00 14.28
C GLU A 32 2.71 -5.51 14.24
N MET A 33 2.97 -6.08 13.06
CA MET A 33 3.35 -7.47 12.92
C MET A 33 4.71 -7.75 13.60
N ALA A 34 5.69 -6.85 13.45
CA ALA A 34 6.99 -6.97 14.11
C ALA A 34 6.84 -6.91 15.64
N TYR A 35 6.11 -5.91 16.16
CA TYR A 35 5.82 -5.83 17.59
C TYR A 35 5.05 -7.04 18.10
N ALA A 36 4.06 -7.54 17.35
CA ALA A 36 3.28 -8.71 17.74
C ALA A 36 4.12 -9.99 17.78
N ALA A 37 5.06 -10.17 16.86
CA ALA A 37 6.01 -11.29 16.86
C ALA A 37 6.96 -11.19 18.07
N HIS A 38 7.47 -9.98 18.38
CA HIS A 38 8.33 -9.77 19.53
C HIS A 38 7.60 -10.00 20.86
N ARG A 39 6.35 -9.52 20.99
CA ARG A 39 5.49 -9.79 22.17
C ARG A 39 5.26 -11.28 22.38
N ARG A 40 5.16 -12.07 21.30
CA ARG A 40 5.05 -13.53 21.33
C ARG A 40 6.38 -14.25 21.54
N ARG A 41 7.50 -13.51 21.63
CA ARG A 41 8.86 -14.02 21.74
C ARG A 41 9.28 -14.92 20.57
N GLU A 42 8.68 -14.69 19.40
CA GLU A 42 9.04 -15.39 18.15
C GLU A 42 10.35 -14.84 17.57
N ILE A 43 10.69 -13.58 17.89
CA ILE A 43 11.89 -12.87 17.43
C ILE A 43 12.62 -12.19 18.58
N SER A 44 13.95 -12.04 18.43
CA SER A 44 14.79 -11.27 19.37
C SER A 44 14.53 -9.77 19.26
N SER A 45 15.06 -8.98 20.21
CA SER A 45 15.05 -7.53 20.11
C SER A 45 15.89 -7.00 18.94
N GLU A 46 16.97 -7.69 18.58
CA GLU A 46 17.79 -7.35 17.39
C GLU A 46 16.97 -7.54 16.11
N ASN A 47 16.28 -8.68 15.96
CA ASN A 47 15.40 -8.92 14.82
C ASN A 47 14.22 -7.93 14.78
N LEU A 48 13.71 -7.49 15.94
CA LEU A 48 12.68 -6.45 15.97
C LEU A 48 13.19 -5.14 15.38
N VAL A 49 14.39 -4.69 15.77
CA VAL A 49 14.99 -3.47 15.22
C VAL A 49 15.16 -3.59 13.70
N ASP A 50 15.75 -4.69 13.24
CA ASP A 50 15.93 -4.96 11.80
C ASP A 50 14.60 -4.92 11.03
N MET A 51 13.53 -5.47 11.59
CA MET A 51 12.20 -5.47 10.97
C MET A 51 11.59 -4.06 10.91
N LEU A 52 11.72 -3.26 11.96
CA LEU A 52 11.24 -1.87 11.98
C LEU A 52 12.03 -0.98 11.01
N GLU A 53 13.35 -1.17 10.92
CA GLU A 53 14.20 -0.46 9.96
C GLU A 53 13.83 -0.81 8.51
N LEU A 54 13.58 -2.09 8.22
CA LEU A 54 13.10 -2.51 6.91
C LEU A 54 11.69 -2.00 6.58
N SER A 55 10.79 -1.95 7.57
CA SER A 55 9.45 -1.39 7.42
C SER A 55 9.51 0.08 6.99
N GLU A 56 10.34 0.89 7.66
CA GLU A 56 10.54 2.29 7.30
C GLU A 56 11.22 2.44 5.93
N ALA A 57 12.22 1.61 5.62
CA ALA A 57 12.86 1.62 4.30
C ALA A 57 11.86 1.28 3.18
N ALA A 58 10.97 0.32 3.40
CA ALA A 58 9.90 -0.04 2.48
C ALA A 58 8.89 1.10 2.31
N ARG A 59 8.53 1.81 3.39
CA ARG A 59 7.67 3.00 3.34
C ARG A 59 8.26 4.09 2.47
N LEU A 60 9.54 4.43 2.67
CA LEU A 60 10.23 5.47 1.92
C LEU A 60 10.35 5.14 0.42
N TRP A 61 10.66 3.88 0.10
CA TRP A 61 10.63 3.39 -1.28
C TRP A 61 9.23 3.50 -1.89
N ALA A 62 8.21 2.98 -1.18
CA ALA A 62 6.84 2.97 -1.66
C ALA A 62 6.26 4.37 -1.86
N LEU A 63 6.61 5.36 -1.02
CA LEU A 63 6.25 6.75 -1.23
C LEU A 63 6.81 7.31 -2.54
N THR A 64 8.06 6.98 -2.87
CA THR A 64 8.69 7.40 -4.12
C THR A 64 7.97 6.78 -5.33
N GLU A 65 7.69 5.47 -5.28
CA GLU A 65 6.96 4.77 -6.34
C GLU A 65 5.51 5.26 -6.46
N HIS A 66 4.87 5.63 -5.35
CA HIS A 66 3.53 6.18 -5.33
C HIS A 66 3.48 7.52 -6.07
N GLU A 67 4.45 8.41 -5.83
CA GLU A 67 4.59 9.67 -6.55
C GLU A 67 4.84 9.45 -8.05
N GLU A 68 5.74 8.52 -8.41
CA GLU A 68 6.01 8.15 -9.80
C GLU A 68 4.76 7.56 -10.49
N ALA A 69 3.96 6.76 -9.78
CA ALA A 69 2.71 6.22 -10.30
C ALA A 69 1.70 7.33 -10.68
N TYR A 70 1.64 8.43 -9.92
CA TYR A 70 0.89 9.62 -10.35
C TYR A 70 1.55 10.34 -11.53
N HIS A 71 2.88 10.46 -11.52
CA HIS A 71 3.63 11.14 -12.58
C HIS A 71 3.42 10.49 -13.96
N ILE A 72 3.43 9.16 -14.02
CA ILE A 72 3.23 8.40 -15.27
C ILE A 72 1.74 8.16 -15.60
N GLY A 73 0.82 8.65 -14.76
CA GLY A 73 -0.63 8.54 -14.96
C GLY A 73 -1.23 7.16 -14.67
N LEU A 74 -0.51 6.30 -13.95
CA LEU A 74 -1.03 5.02 -13.44
C LEU A 74 -2.05 5.25 -12.32
N PHE A 75 -1.76 6.19 -11.42
CA PHE A 75 -2.72 6.70 -10.43
C PHE A 75 -3.32 8.02 -10.89
N LYS A 76 -4.56 8.28 -10.46
CA LYS A 76 -5.30 9.49 -10.77
C LYS A 76 -6.03 9.99 -9.54
N TYR A 77 -5.99 11.29 -9.33
CA TYR A 77 -6.83 11.92 -8.33
C TYR A 77 -8.29 11.85 -8.79
N GLU A 78 -9.21 11.50 -7.90
CA GLU A 78 -10.66 11.45 -8.20
C GLU A 78 -11.19 12.76 -8.83
N SER A 79 -10.55 13.90 -8.55
CA SER A 79 -10.96 15.20 -9.13
C SER A 79 -10.77 15.32 -10.65
N TRP A 80 -9.94 14.48 -11.26
CA TRP A 80 -9.63 14.57 -12.70
C TRP A 80 -10.76 14.06 -13.61
N GLU A 81 -11.70 13.26 -13.08
CA GLU A 81 -12.90 12.83 -13.83
C GLU A 81 -14.00 13.91 -13.88
N GLY A 82 -13.84 15.03 -13.14
CA GLY A 82 -14.86 16.08 -13.00
C GLY A 82 -14.59 17.39 -13.75
N MET A 83 -13.36 17.68 -14.21
CA MET A 83 -13.05 18.92 -14.94
C MET A 83 -13.33 18.81 -16.45
N GLY A 84 -14.54 18.36 -16.77
CA GLY A 84 -15.02 18.17 -18.13
C GLY A 84 -16.53 18.32 -18.32
N SER A 85 -17.26 18.84 -17.32
CA SER A 85 -18.64 19.27 -17.53
C SER A 85 -19.04 20.34 -16.52
N ASP A 86 -19.38 21.53 -17.01
CA ASP A 86 -20.07 22.60 -16.28
C ASP A 86 -21.52 22.21 -15.89
N GLU A 87 -21.73 21.04 -15.28
CA GLU A 87 -23.04 20.67 -14.73
C GLU A 87 -22.92 20.08 -13.32
N PRO A 88 -23.49 20.73 -12.28
CA PRO A 88 -23.44 20.20 -10.94
C PRO A 88 -24.39 19.01 -10.77
N GLY A 89 -23.84 17.87 -10.35
CA GLY A 89 -24.55 16.92 -9.50
C GLY A 89 -25.39 15.83 -10.16
N ARG A 90 -24.86 15.08 -11.14
CA ARG A 90 -25.53 13.87 -11.64
C ARG A 90 -24.67 12.61 -11.48
N ILE A 91 -25.10 11.72 -10.58
CA ILE A 91 -24.57 10.35 -10.49
C ILE A 91 -25.00 9.59 -11.75
N ILE A 92 -24.04 9.19 -12.60
CA ILE A 92 -24.29 8.32 -13.75
C ILE A 92 -24.04 6.88 -13.32
N VAL A 93 -25.11 6.16 -13.00
CA VAL A 93 -25.07 4.69 -12.87
C VAL A 93 -25.00 4.12 -14.29
N GLY A 94 -23.91 3.41 -14.59
CA GLY A 94 -23.62 2.85 -15.91
C GLY A 94 -24.82 2.11 -16.52
N ARG A 95 -25.17 2.49 -17.75
CA ARG A 95 -26.15 1.78 -18.57
C ARG A 95 -25.62 0.37 -18.86
N THR A 96 -26.45 -0.63 -18.58
CA THR A 96 -26.27 -2.01 -19.04
C THR A 96 -26.01 -2.03 -20.55
N PRO A 97 -24.91 -2.64 -21.03
CA PRO A 97 -24.63 -2.73 -22.46
C PRO A 97 -25.49 -3.85 -23.06
N GLY A 98 -26.45 -3.47 -23.90
CA GLY A 98 -27.18 -4.41 -24.75
C GLY A 98 -28.63 -4.00 -24.94
N TRP A 99 -28.90 -3.35 -26.07
CA TRP A 99 -30.07 -3.52 -26.94
C TRP A 99 -29.87 -2.64 -28.16
N GLY A 100 -29.22 -3.21 -29.18
CA GLY A 100 -29.28 -2.72 -30.55
C GLY A 100 -30.52 -3.32 -31.22
N CYS A 101 -31.27 -2.47 -31.91
CA CYS A 101 -32.23 -2.85 -32.95
C CYS A 101 -31.49 -3.31 -34.22
#